data_AF-A0A0F9WID0-F1
#
_entry.id   AF-A0A0F9WID0-F1
#
_cell.length_a   1.000
_cell.length_b   1.000
_cell.length_c   1.000
_cell.angle_alpha   90.00
_cell.angle_beta   90.00
_cell.angle_gamma   90.00
#
_symmetry.space_group_name_H-M   'P 1'
#
loop_
_entity.id
_entity.type
_entity.pdbx_description
1 polymer ?
#
loop_
_entity_poly.entity_id
_entity_poly.type
_entity_poly.pdbx_seq_one_letter_code
_entity_poly.pdbx_strand_id
1 'polypeptide(L)' 'MDGEAFLVYVRKVLAPTLSPGDIVVMDNLPAHKVAGVREAIEAAGAQLRYLPPYSPDMTRIKVKTL' A
#
# COMPACT_ATOMS: atom_id res chain seq x y z
N MET A 1 -6.25 -5.48 -11.01
CA MET A 1 -5.11 -6.25 -10.49
C MET A 1 -5.65 -7.16 -9.41
N ASP A 2 -5.33 -8.45 -9.44
CA ASP A 2 -5.65 -9.38 -8.35
C ASP A 2 -4.63 -9.26 -7.21
N GLY A 3 -4.88 -9.95 -6.09
CA GLY A 3 -4.04 -9.83 -4.90
C GLY A 3 -2.61 -10.37 -5.09
N GLU A 4 -2.41 -11.40 -5.90
CA GLU A 4 -1.08 -11.97 -6.14
C GLU A 4 -0.20 -11.01 -6.94
N ALA A 5 -0.72 -10.45 -8.02
CA ALA A 5 -0.03 -9.43 -8.80
C ALA A 5 0.29 -8.20 -7.94
N PHE A 6 -0.62 -7.81 -7.03
CA PHE A 6 -0.38 -6.72 -6.10
C PHE A 6 0.75 -7.03 -5.11
N LEU A 7 0.79 -8.23 -4.54
CA LEU A 7 1.88 -8.66 -3.66
C LEU A 7 3.23 -8.63 -4.38
N VAL A 8 3.29 -9.05 -5.65
CA VAL A 8 4.50 -8.96 -6.47
C VAL A 8 4.93 -7.51 -6.63
N TYR A 9 4.00 -6.60 -6.93
CA TYR A 9 4.28 -5.17 -7.00
C TYR A 9 4.84 -4.63 -5.67
N VAL A 10 4.20 -4.97 -4.55
CA VAL A 10 4.65 -4.52 -3.22
C VAL A 10 6.09 -4.95 -2.96
N ARG A 11 6.44 -6.21 -3.26
CA ARG A 11 7.78 -6.74 -3.01
C ARG A 11 8.84 -6.21 -3.96
N LYS A 12 8.49 -6.06 -5.24
CA LYS A 12 9.48 -5.76 -6.30
C LYS A 12 9.62 -4.28 -6.61
N VAL A 13 8.61 -3.48 -6.30
CA VAL A 13 8.55 -2.08 -6.69
C VAL A 13 8.42 -1.19 -5.47
N LEU A 14 7.41 -1.42 -4.61
CA LEU A 14 7.16 -0.50 -3.49
C LEU A 14 8.18 -0.64 -2.36
N ALA A 15 8.37 -1.84 -1.81
CA ALA A 15 9.23 -2.05 -0.64
C ALA A 15 10.68 -1.55 -0.85
N PRO A 16 11.32 -1.74 -2.02
CA PRO A 16 12.66 -1.21 -2.27
C PRO A 16 12.77 0.33 -2.26
N THR A 17 11.65 1.06 -2.36
CA THR A 17 11.65 2.53 -2.34
C THR A 17 11.34 3.10 -0.96
N LEU A 18 11.03 2.26 0.03
CA LEU A 18 10.67 2.70 1.37
C LEU A 18 11.91 2.90 2.24
N SER A 19 11.81 3.85 3.16
CA SER A 19 12.77 4.07 4.24
C SER A 19 12.16 3.70 5.59
N PRO A 20 12.99 3.32 6.58
CA PRO A 20 12.51 3.11 7.94
C PRO A 20 11.79 4.35 8.49
N GLY A 21 10.60 4.15 9.05
CA GLY A 21 9.73 5.21 9.55
C GLY A 21 8.68 5.72 8.56
N ASP A 22 8.74 5.33 7.28
CA ASP A 22 7.71 5.69 6.30
C ASP A 22 6.35 5.12 6.67
N ILE A 23 5.28 5.82 6.28
CA ILE A 23 3.90 5.38 6.42
C ILE A 23 3.32 5.11 5.03
N VAL A 24 3.03 3.85 4.76
CA VAL A 24 2.30 3.43 3.57
C VAL A 24 0.81 3.45 3.87
N VAL A 25 0.07 4.28 3.13
CA VAL A 25 -1.39 4.32 3.19
C VAL A 25 -1.96 3.58 1.99
N MET A 26 -2.79 2.57 2.23
CA MET A 26 -3.44 1.77 1.19
C MET A 26 -4.97 1.87 1.26
N ASP A 27 -5.60 1.75 0.10
CA ASP A 27 -7.05 1.50 0.02
C ASP A 27 -7.41 0.22 0.78
N ASN A 28 -8.61 0.19 1.35
CA ASN A 28 -9.15 -0.88 2.16
C ASN A 28 -9.68 -2.09 1.34
N LEU A 29 -9.27 -2.21 0.08
CA LEU A 29 -9.72 -3.26 -0.84
C LEU A 29 -9.19 -4.64 -0.43
N PRO A 30 -9.97 -5.73 -0.61
CA PRO A 30 -9.51 -7.10 -0.32
C PRO A 30 -8.19 -7.47 -1.02
N ALA A 31 -7.98 -7.00 -2.25
CA ALA A 31 -6.74 -7.25 -3.01
C ALA A 31 -5.48 -6.67 -2.34
N HIS A 32 -5.60 -5.62 -1.52
CA HIS A 32 -4.48 -5.02 -0.78
C HIS A 32 -4.22 -5.66 0.58
N LYS A 33 -5.04 -6.64 0.97
CA LYS A 33 -5.00 -7.31 2.27
C LYS A 33 -4.61 -8.78 2.18
N VAL A 34 -4.04 -9.19 1.05
CA VAL A 34 -3.50 -10.55 0.92
C VAL A 34 -2.29 -10.74 1.84
N ALA A 35 -2.09 -11.98 2.29
CA ALA A 35 -0.96 -12.34 3.14
C ALA A 35 0.37 -11.93 2.49
N GLY A 36 1.29 -11.37 3.27
CA GLY A 36 2.61 -10.96 2.79
C GLY A 36 2.73 -9.46 2.43
N VAL A 37 1.62 -8.73 2.27
CA VAL A 37 1.68 -7.29 1.96
C VAL A 37 2.22 -6.49 3.14
N ARG A 38 1.68 -6.71 4.34
CA ARG A 38 2.10 -6.01 5.56
C ARG A 38 3.55 -6.35 5.89
N GLU A 39 3.89 -7.62 5.83
CA GLU A 39 5.20 -8.17 6.15
C GLU A 39 6.27 -7.58 5.22
N ALA A 40 5.98 -7.46 3.92
CA ALA A 40 6.91 -6.86 2.97
C ALA A 40 7.18 -5.37 3.25
N ILE A 41 6.18 -4.63 3.72
CA ILE A 41 6.30 -3.20 4.06
C ILE A 41 7.05 -3.04 5.39
N GLU A 42 6.66 -3.80 6.41
CA GLU A 42 7.27 -3.72 7.74
C GLU A 42 8.71 -4.24 7.76
N ALA A 43 9.08 -5.17 6.87
CA ALA A 43 10.46 -5.60 6.66
C ALA A 43 11.38 -4.46 6.14
N ALA A 44 10.83 -3.45 5.47
CA ALA A 44 11.57 -2.24 5.09
C ALA A 44 11.66 -1.21 6.23
N GLY A 45 11.11 -1.51 7.41
CA GLY A 45 11.03 -0.60 8.55
C GLY A 45 9.90 0.44 8.45
N ALA A 46 9.01 0.29 7.48
CA ALA A 46 7.85 1.17 7.28
C ALA A 46 6.60 0.64 8.00
N GLN A 47 5.55 1.45 8.10
CA GLN A 47 4.26 1.08 8.71
C GLN A 47 3.14 1.08 7.67
N LEU A 48 2.30 0.04 7.68
CA LEU A 48 1.11 -0.04 6.82
C LEU A 48 -0.16 0.40 7.56
N ARG A 49 -0.85 1.39 6.99
CA ARG A 49 -2.19 1.86 7.40
C ARG A 49 -3.18 1.68 6.25
N TYR A 50 -4.35 1.14 6.55
CA TYR A 50 -5.46 1.10 5.59
C TYR A 50 -6.39 2.28 5.81
N LEU A 51 -6.95 2.80 4.72
CA LEU A 51 -8.07 3.73 4.79
C LEU A 51 -9.27 3.06 5.50
N PRO A 52 -10.11 3.83 6.22
CA PRO A 52 -11.37 3.29 6.73
C PRO A 52 -12.27 2.79 5.59
N PRO A 53 -13.18 1.84 5.85
CA PRO A 53 -14.14 1.39 4.84
C PRO A 53 -14.97 2.58 4.34
N TYR A 54 -15.00 2.78 3.02
CA TYR A 54 -15.76 3.81 2.30
C TYR A 54 -15.59 5.24 2.88
N SER A 55 -14.53 5.93 2.45
CA SER A 55 -14.42 7.39 2.60
C SER A 55 -14.94 8.08 1.34
N PRO A 56 -16.11 8.75 1.36
CA PRO A 56 -16.65 9.48 0.20
C PRO A 56 -15.69 10.54 -0.35
N ASP A 57 -14.77 11.01 0.50
CA ASP A 57 -13.82 12.08 0.19
C ASP A 57 -12.61 11.65 -0.66
N MET A 58 -12.39 10.34 -0.90
CA MET A 58 -11.16 9.84 -1.54
C MET A 58 -11.33 9.04 -2.84
N THR A 59 -12.45 9.15 -3.56
CA THR A 59 -12.55 8.60 -4.94
C THR A 59 -11.76 9.38 -6.00
N ARG A 60 -10.68 10.10 -5.64
CA ARG A 60 -9.80 10.73 -6.65
C ARG A 60 -8.36 10.88 -6.14
N ILE A 61 -7.49 9.93 -6.47
CA ILE A 61 -6.04 10.19 -6.50
C ILE A 61 -5.81 11.22 -7.61
N LYS A 62 -5.63 12.49 -7.25
CA LYS A 62 -5.10 13.51 -8.17
C LYS A 62 -3.58 13.50 -8.03
N VAL A 63 -2.88 13.04 -9.06
CA VAL A 63 -1.46 13.36 -9.22
C VAL A 63 -1.39 14.86 -9.51
N LYS A 64 -1.04 15.66 -8.51
CA LYS A 64 -0.72 17.07 -8.73
C LYS A 64 0.77 17.12 -9.06
N THR A 65 1.10 16.94 -10.34
CA THR A 65 2.39 17.38 -10.86
C THR A 65 2.43 18.90 -10.67
N LEU A 66 3.50 19.38 -10.05
CA LEU A 66 3.75 20.81 -9.83
C LEU A 66 3.76 21.58 -11.15
#